data_AF-A0A8J2ZF93-F1
#
_entry.id   AF-A0A8J2ZF93-F1
#
_cell.length_a   1.000
_cell.length_b   1.000
_cell.length_c   1.000
_cell.angle_alpha   90.00
_cell.angle_beta   90.00
_cell.angle_gamma   90.00
#
_symmetry.space_group_name_H-M   'P 1'
#
loop_
_entity.id
_entity.type
_entity.pdbx_description
1 polymer ?
#
loop_
_entity_poly.entity_id
_entity_poly.type
_entity_poly.pdbx_seq_one_letter_code
_entity_poly.pdbx_strand_id
1 'polypeptide(L)'
;MYNLGNLLWHSDSSFKPAPAKYSMLHARVIPPAGGETEFADMRAAWDTLPEAMKETVRRLVCEHSLIFSRAQLGFDDLTKEQKARCAPVPQRLVRRHPGSGRLSLFLSAHIGRVRGWPVPRGWR
;
A
#
# COMPACT_ATOMS: atom_id res chain seq x y z
N MET A 1 -13.81 5.68 -16.35
CA MET A 1 -13.75 5.48 -14.88
C MET A 1 -12.29 5.43 -14.44
N TYR A 2 -11.58 6.54 -14.58
CA TYR A 2 -10.19 6.68 -14.13
C TYR A 2 -10.23 7.25 -12.70
N ASN A 3 -9.37 6.75 -11.79
CA ASN A 3 -9.09 7.27 -10.43
C ASN A 3 -9.81 6.66 -9.22
N LEU A 4 -10.70 5.66 -9.36
CA LEU A 4 -11.29 5.00 -8.16
C LEU A 4 -10.23 4.37 -7.23
N GLY A 5 -9.11 3.93 -7.78
CA GLY A 5 -7.97 3.42 -7.00
C GLY A 5 -7.42 4.39 -5.96
N ASN A 6 -7.51 5.70 -6.22
CA ASN A 6 -6.95 6.72 -5.34
C ASN A 6 -7.84 7.00 -4.12
N LEU A 7 -9.08 6.47 -4.10
CA LEU A 7 -9.97 6.56 -2.94
C LEU A 7 -9.58 5.58 -1.83
N LEU A 8 -8.72 4.60 -2.12
CA LEU A 8 -8.20 3.67 -1.12
C LEU A 8 -6.93 4.24 -0.47
N TRP A 9 -6.75 3.99 0.82
CA TRP A 9 -5.50 4.31 1.52
C TRP A 9 -4.32 3.59 0.86
N HIS A 10 -3.36 4.33 0.31
CA HIS A 10 -2.23 3.76 -0.41
C HIS A 10 -0.94 4.55 -0.21
N SER A 11 0.18 3.87 -0.48
CA SER A 11 1.48 4.51 -0.69
C SER A 11 1.86 4.36 -2.15
N ASP A 12 2.14 5.50 -2.79
CA ASP A 12 2.46 5.59 -4.21
C ASP A 12 3.57 4.63 -4.65
N SER A 13 3.31 3.94 -5.76
CA SER A 13 4.25 3.00 -6.38
C SER A 13 4.81 1.94 -5.43
N SER A 14 4.15 1.61 -4.31
CA SER A 14 4.61 0.53 -3.41
C SER A 14 4.64 -0.85 -4.10
N PHE A 15 3.92 -1.00 -5.21
CA PHE A 15 3.98 -2.16 -6.12
C PHE A 15 5.20 -2.19 -7.05
N LYS A 16 6.14 -1.25 -6.94
CA LYS A 16 7.44 -1.28 -7.65
C LYS A 16 8.56 -1.74 -6.72
N PRO A 17 9.63 -2.39 -7.22
CA PRO A 17 10.77 -2.78 -6.38
C PRO A 17 11.42 -1.61 -5.64
N ALA A 18 11.49 -0.45 -6.31
CA ALA A 18 11.86 0.82 -5.71
C ALA A 18 10.61 1.72 -5.64
N PRO A 19 9.97 1.87 -4.46
CA PRO A 19 8.81 2.73 -4.28
C PRO A 19 9.12 4.21 -4.51
N ALA A 20 8.07 5.01 -4.68
CA ALA A 20 8.22 6.46 -4.79
C ALA A 20 8.83 7.05 -3.49
N LYS A 21 9.67 8.08 -3.66
CA LYS A 21 10.28 8.80 -2.54
C LYS A 21 9.39 9.95 -2.08
N TYR A 22 8.91 10.76 -3.03
CA TYR A 22 8.03 11.89 -2.82
C TYR A 22 7.01 11.95 -3.96
N SER A 23 5.85 12.49 -3.66
CA SER A 23 4.80 12.80 -4.63
C SER A 23 4.42 14.27 -4.49
N MET A 24 4.19 14.93 -5.61
CA MET A 24 3.81 16.35 -5.65
C MET A 24 2.49 16.47 -6.41
N LEU A 25 1.51 17.11 -5.79
CA LEU A 25 0.19 17.35 -6.37
C LEU A 25 -0.05 18.85 -6.47
N HIS A 26 -0.48 19.32 -7.64
CA HIS A 26 -0.81 20.73 -7.89
C HIS A 26 -2.25 20.82 -8.41
N ALA A 27 -3.12 21.44 -7.61
CA ALA A 27 -4.52 21.65 -7.98
C ALA A 27 -4.61 22.74 -9.07
N ARG A 28 -5.07 22.37 -10.26
CA ARG A 28 -5.31 23.29 -11.38
C ARG A 28 -6.72 23.86 -11.37
N VAL A 29 -7.68 23.02 -10.99
CA VAL A 29 -9.10 23.34 -10.83
C VAL A 29 -9.54 22.60 -9.58
N ILE A 30 -10.19 23.32 -8.65
CA ILE A 30 -10.63 22.78 -7.37
C ILE A 30 -12.15 22.52 -7.47
N PRO A 31 -12.66 21.32 -7.13
CA PRO A 31 -14.09 21.07 -7.12
C PRO A 31 -14.79 21.92 -6.03
N PRO A 32 -16.06 22.30 -6.22
CA PRO A 32 -16.77 23.15 -5.27
C PRO A 32 -17.07 22.46 -3.92
N ALA A 33 -17.04 21.13 -3.88
CA ALA A 33 -17.19 20.33 -2.66
C ALA A 33 -16.51 18.96 -2.85
N GLY A 34 -15.99 18.38 -1.75
CA GLY A 34 -15.28 17.11 -1.75
C GLY A 34 -13.90 17.18 -2.39
N GLY A 35 -13.29 16.02 -2.65
CA GLY A 35 -11.99 15.90 -3.33
C GLY A 35 -10.79 16.20 -2.43
N GLU A 36 -10.99 16.16 -1.12
CA GLU A 36 -9.95 16.26 -0.12
C GLU A 36 -8.90 15.16 -0.32
N THR A 37 -7.65 15.50 -0.04
CA THR A 37 -6.57 14.53 0.03
C THR A 37 -6.22 14.33 1.49
N GLU A 38 -6.51 13.14 2.01
CA GLU A 38 -6.20 12.79 3.40
C GLU A 38 -4.79 12.17 3.51
N PHE A 39 -4.15 12.38 4.66
CA PHE A 39 -2.82 11.84 4.97
C PHE A 39 -2.82 11.19 6.34
N ALA A 40 -2.10 10.07 6.48
CA ALA A 40 -1.95 9.36 7.74
C ALA A 40 -0.46 9.15 8.09
N ASP A 41 -0.06 9.49 9.32
CA ASP A 41 1.32 9.32 9.78
C ASP A 41 1.58 7.88 10.23
N MET A 42 2.21 7.08 9.35
CA MET A 42 2.54 5.69 9.64
C MET A 42 3.65 5.50 10.68
N ARG A 43 4.35 6.57 11.07
CA ARG A 43 5.32 6.53 12.17
C ARG A 43 4.58 6.64 13.50
N ALA A 44 3.61 7.55 13.60
CA ALA A 44 2.73 7.64 14.76
C ALA A 44 1.96 6.32 14.98
N ALA A 45 1.43 5.74 13.89
CA ALA A 45 0.76 4.43 13.96
C ALA A 45 1.69 3.31 14.46
N TRP A 46 2.98 3.35 14.09
CA TRP A 46 3.98 2.43 14.64
C TRP A 46 4.19 2.67 16.15
N ASP A 47 4.35 3.92 16.58
CA ASP A 47 4.66 4.25 17.96
C ASP A 47 3.54 3.81 18.92
N THR A 48 2.28 3.97 18.52
CA THR A 48 1.09 3.59 19.30
C THR A 48 0.74 2.10 19.23
N LEU A 49 1.44 1.31 18.40
CA LEU A 49 1.14 -0.10 18.23
C LEU A 49 1.50 -0.90 19.51
N PRO A 50 0.65 -1.83 19.98
CA PRO A 50 0.96 -2.68 21.12
C PRO A 50 2.26 -3.46 20.91
N GLU A 51 3.04 -3.67 21.97
CA GLU A 51 4.39 -4.25 21.85
C GLU A 51 4.36 -5.67 21.26
N ALA A 52 3.41 -6.51 21.68
CA ALA A 52 3.23 -7.85 21.12
C ALA A 52 2.97 -7.81 19.59
N MET A 53 2.26 -6.79 19.11
CA MET A 53 2.02 -6.59 17.69
C MET A 53 3.27 -6.08 16.97
N LYS A 54 4.03 -5.15 17.58
CA LYS A 54 5.33 -4.70 17.05
C LYS A 54 6.26 -5.88 16.81
N GLU A 55 6.38 -6.79 17.78
CA GLU A 55 7.21 -7.99 17.66
C GLU A 55 6.77 -8.90 16.50
N THR A 56 5.45 -9.05 16.33
CA THR A 56 4.87 -9.83 15.24
C THR A 56 5.18 -9.21 13.87
N VAL A 57 4.92 -7.91 13.70
CA VAL A 57 4.94 -7.27 12.38
C VAL A 57 6.33 -6.85 11.89
N ARG A 58 7.31 -6.69 12.80
CA ARG A 58 8.66 -6.17 12.51
C ARG A 58 9.43 -6.95 11.44
N ARG A 59 9.14 -8.25 11.31
CA ARG A 59 9.81 -9.17 10.39
C ARG A 59 9.01 -9.49 9.15
N LEU A 60 7.76 -9.00 9.05
CA LEU A 60 6.87 -9.36 7.95
C LEU A 60 7.29 -8.70 6.64
N VAL A 61 7.11 -9.47 5.57
CA VAL A 61 7.25 -9.03 4.19
C VAL A 61 5.91 -9.20 3.50
N CYS A 62 5.38 -8.13 2.94
CA CYS A 62 4.13 -8.09 2.21
C CYS A 62 4.38 -8.15 0.70
N GLU A 63 3.46 -8.75 -0.04
CA GLU A 63 3.46 -8.70 -1.50
C GLU A 63 2.55 -7.57 -1.99
N HIS A 64 3.15 -6.62 -2.71
CA HIS A 64 2.46 -5.47 -3.27
C HIS A 64 2.22 -5.65 -4.77
N SER A 65 1.00 -5.40 -5.24
CA SER A 65 0.65 -5.40 -6.67
C SER A 65 -0.56 -4.51 -6.94
N LEU A 66 -0.62 -3.94 -8.14
CA LEU A 66 -1.84 -3.30 -8.64
C LEU A 66 -3.01 -4.28 -8.77
N ILE A 67 -2.74 -5.57 -8.99
CA ILE A 67 -3.77 -6.61 -9.07
C ILE A 67 -4.61 -6.61 -7.79
N PHE A 68 -3.96 -6.52 -6.62
CA PHE A 68 -4.63 -6.59 -5.33
C PHE A 68 -5.54 -5.38 -5.10
N SER A 69 -5.03 -4.16 -5.33
CA SER A 69 -5.85 -2.94 -5.18
C SER A 69 -6.97 -2.84 -6.22
N ARG A 70 -6.78 -3.40 -7.43
CA ARG A 70 -7.81 -3.39 -8.48
C ARG A 70 -8.92 -4.40 -8.21
N ALA A 71 -8.57 -5.58 -7.71
CA ALA A 71 -9.54 -6.59 -7.31
C ALA A 71 -10.50 -6.08 -6.22
N GLN A 72 -10.01 -5.27 -5.26
CA GLN A 72 -10.86 -4.63 -4.25
C GLN A 72 -11.95 -3.71 -4.83
N LEU A 73 -11.76 -3.25 -6.07
CA LEU A 73 -12.70 -2.39 -6.78
C LEU A 73 -13.50 -3.15 -7.85
N GLY A 74 -13.46 -4.48 -7.84
CA GLY A 74 -14.16 -5.32 -8.82
C GLY A 74 -13.49 -5.39 -10.20
N PHE A 75 -12.21 -4.99 -10.31
CA PHE A 75 -11.44 -5.09 -11.55
C PHE A 75 -10.45 -6.26 -11.50
N ASP A 76 -10.97 -7.48 -11.65
CA ASP A 76 -10.22 -8.74 -11.58
C ASP A 76 -9.94 -9.38 -12.96
N ASP A 77 -10.66 -8.94 -14.00
CA ASP A 77 -10.50 -9.44 -15.37
C ASP A 77 -9.28 -8.83 -16.09
N LEU A 78 -8.09 -9.22 -15.64
CA LEU A 78 -6.81 -8.85 -16.25
C LEU A 78 -6.30 -9.97 -17.17
N THR A 79 -5.82 -9.60 -18.37
CA THR A 79 -5.17 -10.53 -19.29
C THR A 79 -3.90 -11.13 -18.68
N LYS A 80 -3.40 -12.25 -19.23
CA LYS A 80 -2.16 -12.88 -18.75
C LYS A 80 -0.97 -11.92 -18.79
N GLU A 81 -0.87 -11.13 -19.85
CA GLU A 81 0.19 -10.13 -20.07
C GLU A 81 0.09 -8.99 -19.06
N GLN A 82 -1.13 -8.52 -18.76
CA GLN A 82 -1.36 -7.50 -17.73
C GLN A 82 -1.00 -8.02 -16.33
N LYS A 83 -1.34 -9.27 -16.02
CA LYS A 83 -0.97 -9.93 -14.76
C LYS A 83 0.55 -10.06 -14.63
N ALA A 84 1.25 -10.43 -15.71
CA ALA A 84 2.71 -10.51 -15.73
C ALA A 84 3.38 -9.15 -15.47
N ARG A 85 2.87 -8.07 -16.08
CA ARG A 85 3.35 -6.69 -15.85
C ARG A 85 3.10 -6.18 -14.42
N CYS A 86 2.13 -6.76 -13.74
CA CYS A 86 1.77 -6.42 -12.36
C CYS A 86 2.22 -7.50 -11.37
N ALA A 87 3.27 -8.26 -11.70
CA ALA A 87 3.81 -9.29 -10.81
C ALA A 87 4.07 -8.71 -9.40
N PRO A 88 3.60 -9.37 -8.34
CA PRO A 88 3.75 -8.84 -6.98
C PRO A 88 5.22 -8.67 -6.57
N VAL A 89 5.52 -7.56 -5.91
CA VAL A 89 6.86 -7.26 -5.40
C VAL A 89 6.89 -7.36 -3.87
N PRO A 90 7.99 -7.85 -3.27
CA PRO A 90 8.15 -7.85 -1.83
C PRO A 90 8.44 -6.46 -1.28
N GLN A 91 7.81 -6.14 -0.15
CA GLN A 91 8.12 -4.96 0.65
C GLN A 91 8.13 -5.33 2.13
N ARG A 92 9.06 -4.77 2.91
CA ARG A 92 9.02 -4.91 4.38
C ARG A 92 7.82 -4.14 4.93
N LEU A 93 7.04 -4.77 5.81
CA LEU A 93 5.91 -4.11 6.47
C LEU A 93 6.37 -2.99 7.42
N VAL A 94 7.56 -3.14 8.01
CA VAL A 94 8.19 -2.11 8.84
C VAL A 94 9.44 -1.58 8.15
N ARG A 95 9.48 -0.27 7.94
CA ARG A 95 10.61 0.44 7.32
C ARG A 95 11.26 1.38 8.30
N ARG A 96 12.56 1.62 8.11
CA ARG A 96 13.32 2.66 8.80
C ARG A 96 13.50 3.84 7.84
N HIS A 97 13.06 5.02 8.24
CA HIS A 97 13.31 6.23 7.47
C HIS A 97 14.81 6.61 7.57
N PRO A 98 15.54 6.80 6.44
CA PRO A 98 16.99 6.97 6.48
C PRO A 98 17.43 8.27 7.17
N GLY A 99 16.67 9.37 7.03
CA GLY A 99 17.06 10.66 7.61
C GLY A 99 16.81 10.77 9.11
N SER A 100 15.61 10.40 9.57
CA SER A 100 15.23 10.53 11.00
C SER A 100 15.48 9.27 11.83
N GLY A 101 15.75 8.14 11.18
CA GLY A 101 15.88 6.84 11.85
C GLY A 101 14.60 6.25 12.43
N ARG A 102 13.46 6.97 12.36
CA ARG A 102 12.16 6.48 12.86
C ARG A 102 11.69 5.26 12.08
N LEU A 103 11.04 4.35 12.80
CA LEU A 103 10.31 3.24 12.20
C LEU A 103 8.91 3.69 11.78
N SER A 104 8.37 3.04 10.75
CA SER A 104 7.02 3.29 10.25
C SER A 104 6.44 2.02 9.66
N LEU A 105 5.11 1.88 9.76
CA LEU A 105 4.38 0.88 8.98
C LEU A 105 4.37 1.26 7.49
N PHE A 106 4.47 0.28 6.60
CA PHE A 106 4.38 0.46 5.15
C PHE A 106 3.09 -0.14 4.60
N LEU A 107 1.98 0.45 5.05
CA LEU A 107 0.64 0.04 4.64
C LEU A 107 0.29 0.61 3.27
N SER A 108 -0.49 -0.15 2.52
CA SER A 108 -0.99 0.26 1.21
C SER A 108 -2.09 -0.68 0.75
N ALA A 109 -3.12 -0.16 0.07
CA ALA A 109 -4.13 -0.96 -0.62
C ALA A 109 -3.53 -1.97 -1.63
N HIS A 110 -2.29 -1.74 -2.05
CA HIS A 110 -1.58 -2.66 -2.93
C HIS A 110 -1.14 -3.95 -2.24
N ILE A 111 -1.26 -4.12 -0.92
CA ILE A 111 -0.93 -5.36 -0.21
C ILE A 111 -2.02 -6.39 -0.45
N GLY A 112 -1.66 -7.57 -0.96
CA GLY A 112 -2.59 -8.71 -1.07
C GLY A 112 -2.23 -9.90 -0.19
N ARG A 113 -0.96 -10.04 0.20
CA ARG A 113 -0.46 -11.21 0.94
C ARG A 113 0.67 -10.83 1.88
N VAL A 114 0.77 -11.57 2.98
CA VAL A 114 1.96 -11.62 3.85
C VAL A 114 2.73 -12.90 3.50
N ARG A 115 4.02 -12.78 3.18
CA ARG A 115 4.85 -13.93 2.81
C ARG A 115 4.93 -14.92 3.97
N GLY A 116 4.73 -16.20 3.65
CA GLY A 116 4.77 -17.29 4.63
C GLY A 116 3.51 -17.43 5.47
N TRP A 117 2.50 -16.58 5.29
CA TRP A 117 1.22 -16.70 5.98
C TRP A 117 0.16 -17.30 5.04
N PRO A 118 -0.77 -18.12 5.56
CA PRO A 118 -1.89 -18.60 4.78
C PRO A 118 -2.81 -17.43 4.39
N VAL A 119 -3.35 -17.47 3.17
CA VAL A 119 -4.43 -16.57 2.77
C VAL A 119 -5.75 -17.16 3.30
N PRO A 120 -6.53 -16.42 4.11
CA PRO A 120 -7.81 -16.90 4.60
C PRO A 120 -8.75 -17.35 3.47
N ARG A 121 -9.55 -18.39 3.72
CA ARG A 121 -10.58 -18.83 2.75
C ARG A 121 -11.62 -17.72 2.57
N GLY A 122 -11.96 -17.39 1.33
CA GLY A 122 -12.92 -16.33 0.99
C GLY A 122 -12.32 -14.96 0.61
N TRP A 123 -10.99 -14.84 0.58
CA TRP A 123 -10.26 -13.64 0.12
C TRP A 123 -9.68 -13.78 -1.30
N ARG A 124 -10.36 -14.53 -2.18
CA ARG A 124 -9.98 -14.70 -3.59
C ARG A 124 -11.12 -14.30 -4.50
#